data_AF-A0A0F4LJZ0-F1
#
_entry.id   AF-A0A0F4LJZ0-F1
#
_cell.length_a   1.000
_cell.length_b   1.000
_cell.length_c   1.000
_cell.angle_alpha   90.00
_cell.angle_beta   90.00
_cell.angle_gamma   90.00
#
_symmetry.space_group_name_H-M   'P 1'
#
loop_
_entity.id
_entity.type
_entity.pdbx_description
1 polymer ?
#
loop_
_entity_poly.entity_id
_entity_poly.type
_entity_poly.pdbx_seq_one_letter_code
_entity_poly.pdbx_strand_id
1 'polypeptide(L)'
;MTNRKKSGFLMAESMVGLMIALVSVATLALTVRESRIIERRIEQKTDRAYAWRVLKEHEIKRILVHDHIYELSGKNSIYDKTEEKIYKIKN
;
A
#
# COMPACT_ATOMS: atom_id res chain seq x y z
N MET A 1 -1.34 56.37 -4.36
CA MET A 1 -0.43 55.32 -3.82
C MET A 1 -1.14 54.19 -3.07
N THR A 2 -2.36 54.37 -2.56
CA THR A 2 -3.12 53.39 -1.75
C THR A 2 -3.59 52.14 -2.51
N ASN A 3 -4.00 52.26 -3.78
CA ASN A 3 -4.47 51.12 -4.59
C ASN A 3 -3.36 50.12 -4.95
N ARG A 4 -2.12 50.57 -5.17
CA ARG A 4 -0.98 49.66 -5.45
C ARG A 4 -0.63 48.78 -4.24
N LYS A 5 -0.74 49.31 -3.02
CA LYS A 5 -0.53 48.55 -1.77
C LYS A 5 -1.61 47.47 -1.57
N LYS A 6 -2.89 47.79 -1.84
CA LYS A 6 -4.00 46.82 -1.77
C LYS A 6 -3.86 45.70 -2.81
N SER A 7 -3.48 46.04 -4.04
CA SER A 7 -3.24 45.05 -5.10
C SER A 7 -2.07 44.11 -4.78
N GLY A 8 -0.99 44.63 -4.20
CA GLY A 8 0.16 43.80 -3.78
C GLY A 8 -0.19 42.86 -2.63
N PHE A 9 -1.02 43.30 -1.68
CA PHE A 9 -1.53 42.45 -0.60
C PHE A 9 -2.40 41.30 -1.14
N LEU A 10 -3.33 41.60 -2.05
CA LEU A 10 -4.18 40.57 -2.69
C LEU A 10 -3.37 39.57 -3.52
N MET A 11 -2.31 40.03 -4.21
CA MET A 11 -1.40 39.13 -4.92
C MET A 11 -0.68 38.18 -3.96
N ALA A 12 -0.15 38.69 -2.84
CA ALA A 12 0.52 37.85 -1.84
C ALA A 12 -0.44 36.81 -1.23
N GLU A 13 -1.65 37.20 -0.88
CA GLU A 13 -2.68 36.30 -0.36
C GLU A 13 -3.06 35.22 -1.38
N SER A 14 -3.22 35.60 -2.65
CA SER A 14 -3.50 34.66 -3.74
C SER A 14 -2.36 33.67 -3.96
N MET A 15 -1.09 34.12 -3.84
CA MET A 15 0.07 33.24 -3.93
C MET A 15 0.13 32.24 -2.78
N VAL A 16 -0.19 32.67 -1.55
CA VAL A 16 -0.28 31.76 -0.39
C VAL A 16 -1.40 30.74 -0.60
N GLY A 17 -2.58 31.19 -1.06
CA GLY A 17 -3.68 30.29 -1.38
C GLY A 17 -3.32 29.26 -2.45
N LEU A 18 -2.62 29.68 -3.51
CA LEU A 18 -2.13 28.78 -4.54
C LEU A 18 -1.12 27.76 -3.99
N MET A 19 -0.18 28.19 -3.16
CA MET A 19 0.79 27.29 -2.53
C MET A 19 0.11 26.23 -1.66
N ILE A 20 -0.89 26.64 -0.86
CA ILE A 20 -1.69 25.71 -0.06
C ILE A 20 -2.41 24.71 -0.97
N ALA A 21 -3.07 25.17 -2.04
CA ALA A 21 -3.78 24.31 -2.98
C ALA A 21 -2.85 23.27 -3.62
N LEU A 22 -1.65 23.68 -4.06
CA LEU A 22 -0.65 22.79 -4.65
C LEU A 22 -0.17 21.73 -3.64
N VAL A 23 0.10 22.13 -2.39
CA VAL A 23 0.49 21.19 -1.33
C VAL A 23 -0.64 20.20 -1.05
N SER A 24 -1.90 20.67 -0.96
CA SER A 24 -3.05 19.80 -0.74
C SER A 24 -3.25 18.76 -1.84
N VAL A 25 -3.08 19.15 -3.11
CA VAL A 25 -3.17 18.20 -4.23
C VAL A 25 -2.02 17.19 -4.18
N ALA A 26 -0.80 17.63 -3.87
CA ALA A 26 0.35 16.75 -3.77
C ALA A 26 0.21 15.75 -2.61
N THR A 27 -0.25 16.18 -1.44
CA THR A 27 -0.47 15.28 -0.30
C THR A 27 -1.57 14.27 -0.60
N LEU A 28 -2.68 14.70 -1.22
CA LEU A 28 -3.74 13.78 -1.63
C LEU A 28 -3.22 12.71 -2.60
N ALA A 29 -2.43 13.09 -3.60
CA ALA A 29 -1.85 12.15 -4.56
C ALA A 29 -0.94 11.12 -3.87
N LEU A 30 -0.10 11.58 -2.92
CA LEU A 30 0.76 10.69 -2.14
C LEU A 30 -0.06 9.76 -1.24
N THR A 31 -1.08 10.26 -0.56
CA THR A 31 -1.97 9.45 0.27
C THR A 31 -2.65 8.35 -0.54
N VAL A 32 -3.24 8.69 -1.70
CA VAL A 32 -3.90 7.69 -2.56
C VAL A 32 -2.91 6.63 -3.05
N ARG A 33 -1.70 7.04 -3.42
CA ARG A 33 -0.64 6.11 -3.84
C ARG A 33 -0.26 5.16 -2.71
N GLU A 34 0.01 5.67 -1.52
CA GLU A 34 0.38 4.85 -0.37
C GLU A 34 -0.76 3.94 0.08
N SER A 35 -2.01 4.41 0.05
CA SER A 35 -3.18 3.58 0.35
C SER A 35 -3.23 2.33 -0.54
N ARG A 36 -3.01 2.47 -1.86
CA ARG A 36 -2.97 1.33 -2.79
C ARG A 36 -1.82 0.36 -2.50
N ILE A 37 -0.66 0.88 -2.13
CA ILE A 37 0.51 0.04 -1.77
C ILE A 37 0.23 -0.74 -0.49
N ILE A 38 -0.36 -0.07 0.51
CA ILE A 38 -0.73 -0.67 1.79
C ILE A 38 -1.80 -1.74 1.59
N GLU A 39 -2.85 -1.46 0.81
CA GLU A 39 -3.93 -2.39 0.49
C GLU A 39 -3.37 -3.67 -0.12
N ARG A 40 -2.56 -3.56 -1.17
CA ARG A 40 -1.92 -4.71 -1.82
C ARG A 40 -1.00 -5.49 -0.86
N ARG A 41 -0.29 -4.80 0.04
CA ARG A 41 0.56 -5.46 1.04
C ARG A 41 -0.28 -6.24 2.06
N ILE A 42 -1.41 -5.70 2.49
CA ILE A 42 -2.34 -6.34 3.43
C ILE A 42 -3.00 -7.55 2.76
N GLU A 43 -3.44 -7.41 1.52
CA GLU A 43 -4.00 -8.49 0.70
C GLU A 43 -3.02 -9.66 0.61
N GLN A 44 -1.81 -9.44 0.12
CA GLN A 44 -0.78 -10.48 0.01
C GLN A 44 -0.40 -11.10 1.37
N LYS A 45 -0.43 -10.31 2.46
CA LYS A 45 -0.18 -10.85 3.80
C LYS A 45 -1.31 -11.79 4.23
N THR A 46 -2.55 -11.40 3.98
CA THR A 46 -3.74 -12.18 4.30
C THR A 46 -3.79 -13.47 3.48
N ASP A 47 -3.52 -13.39 2.18
CA ASP A 47 -3.46 -14.54 1.28
C ASP A 47 -2.43 -15.57 1.72
N ARG A 48 -1.22 -15.13 2.09
CA ARG A 48 -0.17 -16.03 2.62
C ARG A 48 -0.56 -16.68 3.93
N ALA A 49 -1.20 -15.93 4.84
CA ALA A 49 -1.66 -16.47 6.11
C ALA A 49 -2.79 -17.50 5.92
N TYR A 50 -3.73 -17.19 5.01
CA TYR A 50 -4.81 -18.08 4.61
C TYR A 50 -4.25 -19.37 3.97
N ALA A 51 -3.38 -19.23 2.96
CA ALA A 51 -2.73 -20.36 2.30
C ALA A 51 -1.98 -21.24 3.30
N TRP A 52 -1.21 -20.65 4.22
CA TRP A 52 -0.50 -21.41 5.25
C TRP A 52 -1.45 -22.19 6.15
N ARG A 53 -2.56 -21.57 6.58
CA ARG A 53 -3.56 -22.23 7.43
C ARG A 53 -4.21 -23.40 6.71
N VAL A 54 -4.65 -23.20 5.46
CA VAL A 54 -5.30 -24.26 4.67
C VAL A 54 -4.34 -25.41 4.38
N LEU A 55 -3.11 -25.10 3.95
CA LEU A 55 -2.09 -26.14 3.69
C LEU A 55 -1.79 -26.96 4.95
N LYS A 56 -1.77 -26.32 6.12
CA LYS A 56 -1.49 -26.97 7.41
C LYS A 56 -2.69 -27.79 7.93
N GLU A 57 -3.91 -27.30 7.78
CA GLU A 57 -5.12 -27.98 8.25
C GLU A 57 -5.54 -29.16 7.36
N HIS A 58 -5.30 -29.05 6.04
CA HIS A 58 -5.76 -30.05 5.06
C HIS A 58 -4.63 -30.94 4.51
N GLU A 59 -3.39 -30.80 4.99
CA GLU A 59 -2.21 -31.58 4.56
C GLU A 59 -1.98 -31.62 3.03
N ILE A 60 -2.44 -30.58 2.32
CA ILE A 60 -2.27 -30.44 0.88
C ILE A 60 -0.89 -29.87 0.54
N LYS A 61 -0.30 -30.32 -0.58
CA LYS A 61 1.07 -29.95 -0.97
C LYS A 61 1.20 -28.53 -1.50
N ARG A 62 0.17 -28.02 -2.18
CA ARG A 62 0.14 -26.70 -2.81
C ARG A 62 -1.28 -26.17 -2.94
N ILE A 63 -1.42 -24.85 -2.91
CA ILE A 63 -2.69 -24.16 -3.14
C ILE A 63 -2.47 -22.94 -4.03
N LEU A 64 -3.43 -22.66 -4.90
CA LEU A 64 -3.51 -21.41 -5.65
C LEU A 64 -4.43 -20.46 -4.87
N VAL A 65 -3.92 -19.30 -4.49
CA VAL A 65 -4.72 -18.21 -3.89
C VAL A 65 -4.51 -16.97 -4.74
N HIS A 66 -5.61 -16.46 -5.31
CA HIS A 66 -5.58 -15.47 -6.40
C HIS A 66 -4.63 -15.94 -7.51
N ASP A 67 -3.54 -15.21 -7.75
CA ASP A 67 -2.57 -15.48 -8.81
C ASP A 67 -1.27 -16.14 -8.28
N HIS A 68 -1.24 -16.51 -6.99
CA HIS A 68 -0.05 -17.02 -6.32
C HIS A 68 -0.17 -18.49 -5.95
N ILE A 69 0.87 -19.27 -6.30
CA ILE A 69 0.97 -20.68 -5.90
C ILE A 69 1.82 -20.77 -4.65
N TYR A 70 1.22 -21.31 -3.58
CA TYR A 70 1.86 -21.45 -2.29
C TYR A 70 2.13 -22.91 -1.93
N GLU A 71 3.28 -23.17 -1.34
CA GLU A 71 3.73 -24.47 -0.84
C GLU A 71 4.20 -24.33 0.62
N LEU A 72 4.01 -25.37 1.45
CA LEU A 72 4.53 -25.34 2.82
C LEU A 72 6.05 -25.42 2.81
N SER A 73 6.69 -24.49 3.53
CA SER A 73 8.14 -24.47 3.71
C SER A 73 8.44 -24.55 5.20
N GLY A 74 8.36 -25.74 5.79
CA GLY A 74 8.57 -25.95 7.23
C GLY A 74 7.38 -25.54 8.12
N LYS A 75 7.62 -25.36 9.42
CA LYS A 75 6.56 -25.29 10.45
C LYS A 75 5.73 -23.99 10.41
N ASN A 76 6.38 -22.84 10.21
CA ASN A 76 5.75 -21.50 10.21
C ASN A 76 6.21 -20.65 9.02
N SER A 77 6.44 -21.27 7.87
CA SER A 77 6.82 -20.56 6.66
C SER A 77 6.13 -21.15 5.45
N ILE A 78 5.91 -20.29 4.46
CA ILE A 78 5.26 -20.60 3.21
C ILE A 78 6.19 -20.17 2.08
N TYR A 79 6.34 -21.01 1.07
CA TYR A 79 7.05 -20.69 -0.15
C TYR A 79 6.04 -20.21 -1.17
N ASP A 80 6.24 -18.99 -1.66
CA ASP A 80 5.54 -18.46 -2.83
C ASP A 80 6.33 -18.85 -4.07
N LYS A 81 5.75 -19.73 -4.88
CA LYS A 81 6.38 -20.23 -6.11
C LYS A 81 6.27 -19.23 -7.25
N THR A 82 5.29 -18.35 -7.22
CA THR A 82 5.11 -17.30 -8.23
C THR A 82 6.20 -16.23 -8.10
N GLU A 83 6.55 -15.87 -6.86
CA GLU A 83 7.61 -14.89 -6.57
C GLU A 83 8.98 -15.50 -6.22
N GLU A 84 9.05 -16.83 -6.14
CA GLU A 84 10.23 -17.60 -5.72
C GLU A 84 10.79 -17.16 -4.35
N LYS A 85 9.92 -16.84 -3.40
CA LYS A 85 10.28 -16.30 -2.08
C LYS A 85 9.68 -17.08 -0.92
N ILE A 86 10.44 -17.21 0.16
CA ILE A 86 9.97 -17.80 1.41
C ILE A 86 9.53 -16.70 2.36
N TYR A 87 8.30 -16.83 2.87
CA TYR A 87 7.71 -15.91 3.84
C TYR A 87 7.51 -16.61 5.18
N LYS A 88 8.00 -15.98 6.26
CA LYS A 88 7.75 -16.45 7.63
C LYS A 88 6.41 -15.92 8.11
N ILE A 89 5.51 -16.82 8.47
CA ILE A 89 4.21 -16.49 9.05
C ILE A 89 4.41 -16.26 10.54
N LYS A 90 4.29 -15.00 10.97
CA LYS A 90 4.11 -14.67 12.40
C LYS A 90 2.64 -14.89 12.73
N ASN A 91 2.37 -15.95 13.50
CA ASN A 91 1.12 -16.07 14.25
C ASN A 91 1.03 -14.95 15.29
#